data_AF-A0A914DBS9-F1
#
_entry.id   AF-A0A914DBS9-F1
#
_cell.length_a   1.000
_cell.length_b   1.000
_cell.length_c   1.000
_cell.angle_alpha   90.00
_cell.angle_beta   90.00
_cell.angle_gamma   90.00
#
_symmetry.space_group_name_H-M   'P 1'
#
loop_
_entity.id
_entity.type
_entity.pdbx_description
1 polymer ?
#
loop_
_entity_poly.entity_id
_entity_poly.type
_entity_poly.pdbx_seq_one_letter_code
_entity_poly.pdbx_strand_id
1 'polypeptide(L)'
;MDGQRRIMAKFGNIPEEEIIGLRAPQLAVGGDEQFEMMLRDGFLYDNSISANPGIRDAPYWPQTLDYKLSWQCQEKDCPTSSFPGIWTIPLNQFYGTYLNQISTFKRASMLRAAVEDNSTVVDLVKNFRYY
;
A
#
# COMPACT_ATOMS: atom_id res chain seq x y z
N MET A 1 -12.04 11.43 -1.36
CA MET A 1 -10.99 11.29 -2.39
C MET A 1 -11.41 11.93 -3.71
N ASP A 2 -12.67 11.78 -4.15
CA ASP A 2 -13.22 12.42 -5.36
C ASP A 2 -12.97 13.95 -5.45
N GLY A 3 -13.17 14.68 -4.35
CA GLY A 3 -12.87 16.12 -4.33
C GLY A 3 -11.42 16.46 -4.73
N GLN A 4 -10.44 15.68 -4.28
CA GLN A 4 -9.04 15.87 -4.65
C GLN A 4 -8.80 15.51 -6.13
N ARG A 5 -9.46 14.47 -6.65
CA ARG A 5 -9.44 14.12 -8.07
C ARG A 5 -9.89 15.29 -8.95
N ARG A 6 -11.01 15.93 -8.62
CA ARG A 6 -11.53 17.11 -9.35
C ARG A 6 -10.59 18.31 -9.30
N ILE A 7 -9.95 18.54 -8.15
CA ILE A 7 -8.93 19.59 -8.01
C ILE A 7 -7.73 19.30 -8.92
N MET A 8 -7.22 18.07 -8.91
CA MET A 8 -6.10 17.67 -9.76
C MET A 8 -6.46 17.76 -11.25
N ALA A 9 -7.66 17.34 -11.65
CA ALA A 9 -8.12 17.47 -13.03
C ALA A 9 -8.16 18.94 -13.47
N LYS A 10 -8.78 19.80 -12.66
CA LYS A 10 -8.94 21.23 -12.96
C LYS A 10 -7.62 21.99 -13.02
N PHE A 11 -6.75 21.82 -12.03
CA PHE A 11 -5.53 22.63 -11.89
C PHE A 11 -4.31 21.97 -12.54
N GLY A 12 -4.31 20.65 -12.71
CA GLY A 12 -3.30 19.91 -13.45
C GLY A 12 -3.54 19.90 -14.95
N ASN A 13 -4.74 20.30 -15.41
CA ASN A 13 -5.16 20.21 -16.82
C ASN A 13 -5.02 18.78 -17.37
N ILE A 14 -5.51 17.81 -16.59
CA ILE A 14 -5.51 16.37 -16.90
C ILE A 14 -6.98 15.92 -16.92
N PRO A 15 -7.39 15.04 -17.86
CA PRO A 15 -8.73 14.45 -17.84
C PRO A 15 -9.02 13.78 -16.50
N GLU A 16 -10.22 13.98 -15.95
CA GLU A 16 -10.56 13.46 -14.62
C GLU A 16 -10.55 11.92 -14.61
N GLU A 17 -10.96 11.32 -15.71
CA GLU A 17 -10.99 9.88 -15.98
C GLU A 17 -9.62 9.21 -16.01
N GLU A 18 -8.52 9.97 -16.18
CA GLU A 18 -7.16 9.44 -16.11
C GLU A 18 -6.64 9.34 -14.66
N ILE A 19 -7.35 9.96 -13.71
CA ILE A 19 -7.00 9.93 -12.28
C ILE A 19 -7.75 8.79 -11.60
N ILE A 20 -7.20 7.60 -11.77
CA ILE A 20 -7.86 6.32 -11.45
C ILE A 20 -7.45 5.70 -10.12
N GLY A 21 -6.41 6.23 -9.46
CA GLY A 21 -5.83 5.64 -8.25
C GLY A 21 -5.99 6.52 -7.02
N LEU A 22 -5.89 5.91 -5.84
CA LEU A 22 -5.79 6.64 -4.58
C LEU A 22 -4.83 5.98 -3.58
N ARG A 23 -4.37 6.80 -2.63
CA ARG A 23 -3.65 6.36 -1.43
C ARG A 23 -4.14 7.20 -0.24
N ALA A 24 -4.60 6.54 0.81
CA ALA A 24 -5.02 7.16 2.05
C ALA A 24 -3.83 7.84 2.76
N PRO A 25 -4.02 9.05 3.32
CA PRO A 25 -3.01 9.71 4.12
C PRO A 25 -2.53 8.79 5.26
N GLN A 26 -1.22 8.80 5.52
CA GLN A 26 -0.59 7.99 6.56
C GLN A 26 -0.83 6.47 6.45
N LEU A 27 -1.31 5.99 5.30
CA LEU A 27 -1.72 4.59 5.09
C LEU A 27 -2.86 4.15 6.02
N ALA A 28 -3.62 5.10 6.57
CA ALA A 28 -4.79 4.82 7.39
C ALA A 28 -5.96 4.43 6.48
N VAL A 29 -6.07 3.13 6.21
CA VAL A 29 -7.18 2.54 5.43
C VAL A 29 -8.49 2.80 6.15
N GLY A 30 -9.52 3.19 5.40
CA GLY A 30 -10.83 3.59 5.92
C GLY A 30 -11.90 2.51 5.84
N GLY A 31 -11.55 1.26 6.10
CA GLY A 31 -12.51 0.15 6.13
C GLY A 31 -13.26 -0.06 4.81
N ASP A 32 -14.47 -0.60 4.94
CA ASP A 32 -15.36 -0.85 3.82
C ASP A 32 -15.80 0.45 3.14
N GLU A 33 -15.99 1.53 3.91
CA GLU A 33 -16.45 2.83 3.42
C GLU A 33 -15.49 3.45 2.40
N GLN A 34 -14.19 3.22 2.55
CA GLN A 34 -13.19 3.63 1.56
C GLN A 34 -13.44 2.96 0.21
N PHE A 35 -13.66 1.65 0.18
CA PHE A 35 -13.80 0.89 -1.05
C PHE A 35 -15.19 1.01 -1.66
N GLU A 36 -16.23 1.24 -0.85
CA GLU A 36 -17.54 1.64 -1.34
C GLU A 36 -17.47 2.98 -2.09
N MET A 37 -16.77 3.96 -1.54
CA MET A 37 -16.56 5.24 -2.21
C MET A 37 -15.80 5.06 -3.52
N MET A 38 -14.79 4.20 -3.55
CA MET A 38 -14.06 3.89 -4.77
C MET A 38 -14.96 3.33 -5.88
N LEU A 39 -15.84 2.39 -5.55
CA LEU A 39 -16.81 1.84 -6.50
C LEU A 39 -17.78 2.91 -7.00
N ARG A 40 -18.35 3.71 -6.08
CA ARG A 40 -19.31 4.77 -6.43
C ARG A 40 -18.68 5.84 -7.34
N ASP A 41 -17.44 6.21 -7.06
CA ASP A 41 -16.77 7.32 -7.74
C ASP A 41 -15.90 6.85 -8.92
N GLY A 42 -15.82 5.54 -9.18
CA GLY A 42 -15.12 4.98 -10.34
C GLY A 42 -13.59 4.99 -10.23
N PHE A 43 -13.04 4.81 -9.04
CA PHE A 43 -11.60 4.57 -8.87
C PHE A 43 -11.25 3.12 -9.22
N LEU A 44 -10.10 2.91 -9.88
CA LEU A 44 -9.63 1.58 -10.28
C LEU A 44 -8.85 0.88 -9.15
N TYR A 45 -7.96 1.60 -8.47
CA TYR A 45 -7.05 0.96 -7.52
C TYR A 45 -6.76 1.77 -6.26
N ASP A 46 -6.54 1.04 -5.17
CA ASP A 46 -6.00 1.52 -3.91
C ASP A 46 -4.56 1.06 -3.74
N ASN A 47 -3.74 1.92 -3.14
CA ASN A 47 -2.39 1.58 -2.73
C ASN A 47 -2.10 2.08 -1.31
N SER A 48 -2.98 1.72 -0.38
CA SER A 48 -2.91 2.10 1.04
C SER A 48 -2.65 0.93 1.97
N ILE A 49 -3.04 -0.29 1.59
CA ILE A 49 -2.93 -1.47 2.44
C ILE A 49 -1.48 -1.98 2.48
N SER A 50 -0.90 -2.00 3.68
CA SER A 50 0.40 -2.61 3.96
C SER A 50 0.34 -4.14 3.88
N ALA A 51 1.37 -4.74 3.30
CA ALA A 51 1.57 -6.18 3.28
C ALA A 51 2.95 -6.53 3.85
N ASN A 52 3.00 -7.48 4.77
CA ASN A 52 4.26 -8.00 5.30
C ASN A 52 4.56 -9.36 4.63
N PRO A 53 5.40 -9.42 3.58
CA PRO A 53 5.74 -10.70 2.96
C PRO A 53 6.54 -11.59 3.90
N GLY A 54 7.46 -11.01 4.68
CA GLY A 54 8.53 -11.74 5.36
C GLY A 54 9.89 -11.37 4.75
N ILE A 55 10.99 -11.54 5.48
CA ILE A 55 12.31 -11.11 5.00
C ILE A 55 12.88 -12.01 3.89
N ARG A 56 12.43 -13.27 3.80
CA ARG A 56 12.85 -14.25 2.78
C ARG A 56 11.72 -14.73 1.89
N ASP A 57 10.52 -14.20 2.11
CA ASP A 57 9.32 -14.64 1.42
C ASP A 57 9.07 -13.75 0.20
N ALA A 58 8.38 -14.30 -0.79
CA ALA A 58 8.04 -13.56 -2.00
C ALA A 58 7.10 -12.39 -1.69
N PRO A 59 7.24 -11.24 -2.37
CA PRO A 59 6.33 -10.12 -2.22
C PRO A 59 4.92 -10.49 -2.72
N TYR A 60 3.91 -9.86 -2.13
CA TYR A 60 2.53 -10.00 -2.60
C TYR A 60 2.34 -9.23 -3.91
N TRP A 61 1.58 -9.84 -4.82
CA TRP A 61 1.17 -9.23 -6.08
C TRP A 61 -0.16 -8.50 -5.94
N PRO A 62 -0.46 -7.53 -6.82
CA PRO A 62 -1.77 -6.90 -6.88
C PRO A 62 -2.88 -7.93 -7.06
N GLN A 63 -4.00 -7.70 -6.40
CA GLN A 63 -5.21 -8.51 -6.49
C GLN A 63 -6.44 -7.61 -6.53
N THR A 64 -7.56 -8.14 -7.01
CA THR A 64 -8.85 -7.48 -6.83
C THR A 64 -9.42 -7.75 -5.44
N LEU A 65 -10.28 -6.87 -4.96
CA LEU A 65 -11.08 -7.04 -3.74
C LEU A 65 -12.39 -7.80 -4.02
N ASP A 66 -12.43 -8.62 -5.06
CA ASP A 66 -13.54 -9.56 -5.29
C ASP A 66 -13.65 -10.56 -4.12
N TYR A 67 -12.50 -10.86 -3.50
CA TYR A 67 -12.35 -11.77 -2.37
C TYR A 67 -11.50 -11.15 -1.25
N LYS A 68 -11.43 -11.85 -0.12
CA LYS A 68 -10.56 -11.47 1.01
C LYS A 68 -9.11 -11.30 0.58
N LEU A 69 -8.40 -10.41 1.28
CA LEU A 69 -6.98 -10.19 1.05
C LEU A 69 -6.16 -11.49 1.18
N SER A 70 -5.24 -11.72 0.25
CA SER A 70 -4.26 -12.84 0.31
C SER A 70 -3.20 -12.71 1.41
N TRP A 71 -3.10 -11.55 2.05
CA TRP A 71 -2.20 -11.29 3.17
C TRP A 71 -2.96 -10.85 4.42
N GLN A 72 -2.33 -10.98 5.58
CA GLN A 72 -2.87 -10.46 6.82
C GLN A 72 -2.78 -8.93 6.84
N CYS A 73 -3.94 -8.28 6.84
CA CYS A 73 -4.03 -6.84 7.05
C CYS A 73 -3.78 -6.51 8.53
N GLN A 74 -2.87 -5.57 8.78
CA GLN A 74 -2.46 -5.14 10.14
C GLN A 74 -3.01 -3.76 10.50
N GLU A 75 -3.78 -3.14 9.60
CA GLU A 75 -4.41 -1.85 9.83
C GLU A 75 -5.61 -2.00 10.76
N LYS A 76 -6.03 -0.89 11.38
CA LYS A 76 -7.18 -0.90 12.30
C LYS A 76 -8.48 -1.21 11.58
N ASP A 77 -8.70 -0.55 10.45
CA ASP A 77 -9.96 -0.58 9.70
C ASP A 77 -9.71 -1.26 8.33
N CYS A 78 -9.42 -2.56 8.36
CA CYS A 78 -9.24 -3.38 7.16
C CYS A 78 -10.58 -3.68 6.47
N PRO A 79 -10.63 -3.81 5.14
CA PRO A 79 -11.85 -4.19 4.45
C PRO A 79 -12.28 -5.61 4.82
N THR A 80 -13.59 -5.79 5.05
CA THR A 80 -14.21 -7.08 5.39
C THR A 80 -15.18 -7.57 4.32
N SER A 81 -15.73 -6.64 3.53
CA SER A 81 -16.66 -6.94 2.44
C SER A 81 -15.93 -7.13 1.09
N SER A 82 -16.66 -7.67 0.11
CA SER A 82 -16.18 -7.76 -1.27
C SER A 82 -16.49 -6.48 -2.05
N PHE A 83 -15.52 -5.98 -2.80
CA PHE A 83 -15.61 -4.80 -3.66
C PHE A 83 -15.19 -5.15 -5.09
N PRO A 84 -16.08 -5.75 -5.89
CA PRO A 84 -15.67 -6.35 -7.15
C PRO A 84 -15.07 -5.36 -8.15
N GLY A 85 -13.94 -5.73 -8.76
CA GLY A 85 -13.23 -4.92 -9.75
C GLY A 85 -12.30 -3.84 -9.17
N ILE A 86 -12.36 -3.55 -7.87
CA ILE A 86 -11.38 -2.66 -7.23
C ILE A 86 -10.07 -3.41 -7.05
N TRP A 87 -8.98 -2.85 -7.57
CA TRP A 87 -7.64 -3.39 -7.36
C TRP A 87 -7.04 -2.88 -6.05
N THR A 88 -6.42 -3.77 -5.30
CA THR A 88 -5.50 -3.41 -4.23
C THR A 88 -4.08 -3.71 -4.68
N ILE A 89 -3.26 -2.67 -4.76
CA ILE A 89 -1.82 -2.79 -4.99
C ILE A 89 -1.18 -2.83 -3.61
N PRO A 90 -0.59 -3.95 -3.16
CA PRO A 90 -0.03 -4.05 -1.82
C PRO A 90 1.20 -3.15 -1.66
N LEU A 91 1.31 -2.53 -0.49
CA LEU A 91 2.55 -1.92 -0.05
C LEU A 91 3.39 -2.96 0.69
N ASN A 92 4.19 -3.72 -0.05
CA ASN A 92 5.13 -4.69 0.52
C ASN A 92 6.15 -3.97 1.40
N GLN A 93 6.23 -4.36 2.67
CA GLN A 93 7.12 -3.73 3.64
C GLN A 93 8.59 -3.98 3.30
N PHE A 94 9.39 -2.90 3.34
CA PHE A 94 10.83 -2.98 3.28
C PHE A 94 11.41 -3.42 4.62
N TYR A 95 12.47 -4.20 4.57
CA TYR A 95 13.28 -4.60 5.70
C TYR A 95 14.58 -3.78 5.73
N GLY A 96 14.79 -3.05 6.83
CA GLY A 96 15.95 -2.18 7.07
C GLY A 96 16.95 -2.80 8.04
N THR A 97 17.49 -2.00 8.96
CA THR A 97 18.50 -2.41 9.95
C THR A 97 17.98 -3.49 10.91
N TYR A 98 18.87 -4.39 11.35
CA TYR A 98 18.55 -5.36 12.37
C TYR A 98 18.65 -4.72 13.76
N LEU A 99 17.60 -4.84 14.56
CA LEU A 99 17.49 -4.27 15.90
C LEU A 99 17.78 -5.36 16.93
N ASN A 100 19.01 -5.37 17.45
CA ASN A 100 19.47 -6.34 18.45
C ASN A 100 18.60 -6.35 19.74
N GLN A 101 18.02 -5.20 20.11
CA GLN A 101 17.22 -5.06 21.34
C GLN A 101 15.93 -5.89 21.32
N ILE A 102 15.36 -6.09 20.13
CA ILE A 102 14.07 -6.76 19.93
C ILE A 102 14.21 -7.98 19.00
N SER A 103 15.44 -8.36 18.66
CA SER A 103 15.78 -9.49 17.79
C SER A 103 14.98 -9.54 16.49
N THR A 104 14.74 -8.38 15.87
CA THR A 104 13.98 -8.28 14.62
C THR A 104 14.50 -7.15 13.74
N PHE A 105 14.13 -7.20 12.47
CA PHE A 105 14.44 -6.13 11.52
C PHE A 105 13.44 -5.00 11.63
N LYS A 106 13.93 -3.76 11.54
CA LYS A 106 13.07 -2.60 11.30
C LYS A 106 12.35 -2.80 9.97
N ARG A 107 11.03 -2.64 9.95
CA ARG A 107 10.23 -2.80 8.73
C ARG A 107 9.19 -1.71 8.59
N ALA A 108 8.96 -1.28 7.35
CA ALA A 108 7.92 -0.31 7.03
C ALA A 108 7.59 -0.30 5.54
N SER A 109 6.37 0.11 5.21
CA SER A 109 5.91 0.30 3.83
C SER A 109 6.56 1.48 3.13
N MET A 110 6.93 2.52 3.89
CA MET A 110 7.63 3.70 3.39
C MET A 110 9.12 3.57 3.64
N LEU A 111 9.94 3.78 2.60
CA LEU A 111 11.39 3.60 2.67
C LEU A 111 12.04 4.42 3.80
N ARG A 112 11.63 5.69 3.97
CA ARG A 112 12.14 6.59 5.01
C ARG A 112 11.94 6.04 6.43
N ALA A 113 10.88 5.26 6.64
CA ALA A 113 10.58 4.65 7.93
C ALA A 113 11.36 3.33 8.14
N ALA A 114 11.65 2.59 7.07
CA ALA A 114 12.43 1.36 7.16
C ALA A 114 13.94 1.61 7.28
N VAL A 115 14.45 2.71 6.73
CA VAL A 115 15.88 2.95 6.51
C VAL A 115 16.41 4.05 7.43
N GLU A 116 17.69 3.98 7.81
CA GLU A 116 18.42 4.99 8.57
C GLU A 116 19.35 5.80 7.66
N ASP A 117 19.76 6.99 8.09
CA ASP A 117 20.57 7.88 7.26
C ASP A 117 21.97 7.29 6.93
N ASN A 118 22.45 6.35 7.75
CA ASN A 118 23.71 5.62 7.54
C ASN A 118 23.54 4.27 6.80
N SER A 119 22.32 3.92 6.39
CA SER A 119 22.06 2.64 5.73
C SER A 119 22.76 2.57 4.38
N THR A 120 23.31 1.40 4.07
CA THR A 120 24.09 1.21 2.85
C THR A 120 23.21 0.75 1.69
N VAL A 121 23.75 0.83 0.46
CA VAL A 121 23.10 0.24 -0.73
C VAL A 121 22.86 -1.26 -0.54
N VAL A 122 23.74 -1.97 0.17
CA VAL A 122 23.58 -3.40 0.46
C VAL A 122 22.34 -3.67 1.30
N ASP A 123 22.04 -2.79 2.27
CA ASP A 123 20.85 -2.88 3.11
C ASP A 123 19.55 -2.69 2.31
N LEU A 124 19.60 -1.96 1.20
CA LEU A 124 18.46 -1.77 0.31
C LEU A 124 18.31 -2.93 -0.67
N VAL A 125 19.40 -3.34 -1.30
CA VAL A 125 19.44 -4.35 -2.37
C VAL A 125 18.89 -5.70 -1.91
N LYS A 126 18.96 -6.04 -0.63
CA LYS A 126 18.37 -7.27 -0.08
C LYS A 126 16.85 -7.37 -0.29
N ASN A 127 16.15 -6.24 -0.41
CA ASN A 127 14.70 -6.21 -0.69
C ASN A 127 14.37 -6.43 -2.17
N PHE A 128 15.38 -6.48 -3.04
CA PHE A 128 15.23 -6.67 -4.49
C PHE A 128 15.82 -8.00 -4.98
N ARG A 129 16.71 -8.59 -4.18
CA ARG A 129 17.28 -9.92 -4.42
C ARG A 129 16.45 -10.96 -3.71
N TYR A 130 15.34 -11.32 -4.35
CA TYR A 130 14.76 -12.64 -4.16
C TYR A 130 15.56 -13.58 -5.09
N TYR A 131 15.90 -14.77 -4.62
CA TYR A 131 16.90 -15.73 -5.15
C TYR A 131 18.32 -15.60 -4.57
#